data_AF-A0A927HBT0-F1
#
_entry.id   AF-A0A927HBT0-F1
#
_cell.length_a   1.000
_cell.length_b   1.000
_cell.length_c   1.000
_cell.angle_alpha   90.00
_cell.angle_beta   90.00
_cell.angle_gamma   90.00
#
_symmetry.space_group_name_H-M   'P 1'
#
loop_
_entity.id
_entity.type
_entity.pdbx_description
1 polymer ?
#
loop_
_entity_poly.entity_id
_entity_poly.type
_entity_poly.pdbx_seq_one_letter_code
_entity_poly.pdbx_strand_id
1 'polypeptide(L)'
;MDIKTKEALDVIEKIKSPDDIIYEVFRSEKRSGWFHFWDTVFDVIPSTTTKLLNDKVMYLIASEKSGKIIEIENRTITNITEIPGWLSDKKENFKKVVIDNYIYKKYKKIS
;
A
#
# COMPACT_ATOMS: atom_id res chain seq x y z
N MET A 1 3.32 14.79 10.88
CA MET A 1 3.46 13.91 9.69
C MET A 1 4.90 13.45 9.68
N ASP A 2 5.15 12.15 9.51
CA ASP A 2 6.52 11.63 9.55
C ASP A 2 7.32 12.14 8.33
N ILE A 3 8.63 12.32 8.50
CA ILE A 3 9.53 12.81 7.44
C ILE A 3 9.44 11.89 6.21
N LYS A 4 9.37 10.57 6.46
CA LYS A 4 9.23 9.56 5.40
C LYS A 4 7.92 9.70 4.62
N THR A 5 6.81 9.96 5.30
CA THR A 5 5.51 10.21 4.65
C THR A 5 5.58 11.44 3.76
N LYS A 6 6.24 12.50 4.21
CA LYS A 6 6.41 13.72 3.42
C LYS A 6 7.21 13.46 2.14
N GLU A 7 8.34 12.77 2.26
CA GLU A 7 9.19 12.45 1.11
C GLU A 7 8.50 11.52 0.11
N ALA A 8 7.72 10.56 0.58
CA ALA A 8 6.93 9.69 -0.29
C ALA A 8 5.82 10.48 -1.00
N LEU A 9 5.18 11.42 -0.31
CA LEU A 9 4.20 12.31 -0.91
C LEU A 9 4.82 13.20 -1.97
N ASP A 10 6.03 13.75 -1.77
CA ASP A 10 6.73 14.56 -2.78
C ASP A 10 6.95 13.81 -4.10
N VAL A 11 7.16 12.49 -4.04
CA VAL A 11 7.25 11.64 -5.24
C VAL A 11 5.87 11.42 -5.86
N ILE A 12 4.84 11.21 -5.05
CA ILE A 12 3.45 11.06 -5.49
C ILE A 12 2.91 12.35 -6.11
N GLU A 13 3.32 13.51 -5.61
CA GLU A 13 2.89 14.81 -6.14
C GLU A 13 3.29 15.00 -7.61
N LYS A 14 4.37 14.36 -8.06
CA LYS A 14 4.83 14.43 -9.45
C LYS A 14 3.97 13.62 -10.42
N ILE A 15 3.16 12.70 -9.91
CA ILE A 15 2.37 11.75 -10.71
C ILE A 15 0.87 11.85 -10.45
N LYS A 16 0.45 12.50 -9.36
CA LYS A 16 -0.96 12.72 -9.05
C LYS A 16 -1.53 13.80 -9.98
N SER A 17 -2.80 13.65 -10.34
CA SER A 17 -3.60 14.73 -10.89
C SER A 17 -4.18 15.59 -9.76
N PRO A 18 -4.56 16.86 -10.02
CA PRO A 18 -5.10 17.76 -8.99
C PRO A 18 -6.34 17.20 -8.26
N ASP A 19 -7.16 16.42 -8.96
CA ASP A 19 -8.41 15.86 -8.43
C ASP A 19 -8.24 14.48 -7.80
N ASP A 20 -7.02 13.95 -7.73
CA ASP A 20 -6.77 12.61 -7.19
C ASP A 20 -6.75 12.62 -5.65
N ILE A 21 -7.34 11.58 -5.07
CA ILE A 21 -7.33 11.34 -3.63
C ILE A 21 -6.21 10.38 -3.29
N ILE A 22 -5.47 10.65 -2.22
CA ILE A 22 -4.36 9.79 -1.79
C ILE A 22 -4.74 9.10 -0.48
N TYR A 23 -4.69 7.76 -0.51
CA TYR A 23 -4.79 6.94 0.69
C TYR A 23 -3.47 6.25 0.98
N GLU A 24 -3.07 6.22 2.24
CA GLU A 24 -2.06 5.27 2.70
C GLU A 24 -2.74 3.92 2.89
N VAL A 25 -2.12 2.85 2.39
CA VAL A 25 -2.67 1.49 2.43
C VAL A 25 -1.70 0.51 3.04
N PHE A 26 -2.24 -0.47 3.77
CA PHE A 26 -1.48 -1.63 4.22
C PHE A 26 -1.73 -2.81 3.31
N ARG A 27 -0.66 -3.54 2.97
CA ARG A 27 -0.75 -4.82 2.28
C ARG A 27 -0.64 -5.96 3.27
N SER A 28 -1.51 -6.94 3.11
CA SER A 28 -1.48 -8.20 3.85
C SER A 28 -1.71 -9.35 2.87
N GLU A 29 -1.08 -10.50 3.11
CA GLU A 29 -1.37 -11.70 2.30
C GLU A 29 -2.74 -12.25 2.64
N LYS A 30 -3.48 -12.69 1.62
CA LYS A 30 -4.73 -13.42 1.75
C LYS A 30 -4.39 -14.78 2.34
N ARG A 31 -4.40 -14.86 3.68
CA ARG A 31 -4.11 -16.07 4.43
C ARG A 31 -5.14 -17.16 4.08
N SER A 32 -4.77 -18.08 3.21
CA SER A 32 -5.37 -19.41 3.17
C SER A 32 -4.86 -20.18 4.40
N GLY A 33 -5.74 -20.93 5.07
CA GLY A 33 -5.51 -21.58 6.37
C GLY A 33 -4.44 -22.68 6.43
N TRP A 34 -3.41 -22.63 5.58
CA TRP A 34 -2.27 -23.55 5.55
C TRP A 34 -1.03 -23.03 6.31
N PHE A 35 -1.16 -21.91 7.03
CA PHE A 35 -0.06 -21.19 7.66
C PHE A 35 0.38 -21.68 9.05
N HIS A 36 -0.09 -22.83 9.53
CA HIS A 36 0.49 -23.46 10.73
C HIS A 36 1.96 -23.88 10.54
N PHE A 37 2.47 -23.88 9.30
CA PHE A 37 3.86 -24.22 9.01
C PHE A 37 4.86 -23.08 9.28
N TRP A 38 4.42 -21.82 9.30
CA TRP A 38 5.31 -20.67 9.56
C TRP A 38 5.43 -20.28 11.04
N ASP A 39 4.45 -20.66 11.88
CA ASP A 39 4.48 -20.32 13.31
C ASP A 39 5.71 -20.92 14.04
N THR A 40 6.32 -21.99 13.54
CA THR A 40 7.52 -22.59 14.14
C THR A 40 8.82 -21.88 13.77
N VAL A 41 8.86 -21.14 12.65
CA VAL A 41 10.12 -20.49 12.16
C VAL A 41 10.29 -19.09 12.73
N PHE A 42 9.20 -18.44 13.17
CA PHE A 42 9.23 -17.07 13.72
C PHE A 42 9.68 -16.96 15.18
N ASP A 43 9.72 -18.06 15.94
CA ASP A 43 10.16 -18.04 17.34
C ASP A 43 11.69 -18.00 17.53
N VAL A 44 12.50 -18.04 16.45
CA VAL A 44 13.96 -18.21 16.56
C VAL A 44 14.80 -17.11 15.88
N ILE A 45 14.22 -16.09 15.23
CA ILE A 45 15.03 -15.03 14.59
C ILE A 45 14.83 -13.68 15.27
N PRO A 46 15.77 -13.23 16.12
CA PRO A 46 15.77 -11.87 16.64
C PRO A 46 16.22 -10.88 15.56
N SER A 47 15.49 -9.75 15.52
CA SER A 47 15.96 -8.41 15.15
C SER A 47 16.37 -8.04 13.70
N THR A 48 16.30 -8.93 12.70
CA THR A 48 16.75 -8.56 11.33
C THR A 48 15.61 -8.36 10.30
N THR A 49 14.47 -9.04 10.44
CA THR A 49 13.35 -8.95 9.48
C THR A 49 12.44 -7.72 9.68
N THR A 50 12.43 -7.12 10.87
CA THR A 50 11.60 -5.95 11.17
C THR A 50 12.14 -4.65 10.54
N LYS A 51 13.44 -4.60 10.19
CA LYS A 51 14.03 -3.43 9.53
C LYS A 51 13.70 -3.36 8.04
N LEU A 52 13.68 -4.50 7.35
CA LEU A 52 13.33 -4.59 5.92
C LEU A 52 11.83 -4.37 5.64
N LEU A 53 10.97 -4.59 6.63
CA LEU A 53 9.52 -4.33 6.53
C LEU A 53 9.15 -2.84 6.77
N ASN A 54 10.07 -2.02 7.27
CA ASN A 54 9.77 -0.65 7.72
C ASN A 54 10.08 0.47 6.71
N ASP A 55 10.70 0.16 5.57
CA ASP A 55 11.04 1.17 4.55
C ASP A 55 10.13 1.15 3.32
N LYS A 56 9.22 0.17 3.25
CA LYS A 56 8.27 0.04 2.15
C LYS A 56 6.91 0.59 2.55
N VAL A 57 6.57 1.77 2.03
CA VAL A 57 5.28 2.42 2.25
C VAL A 57 4.44 2.29 0.99
N MET A 58 3.12 2.11 1.14
CA MET A 58 2.22 1.92 0.01
C MET A 58 1.11 2.96 0.03
N TYR A 59 0.85 3.50 -1.15
CA TYR A 59 -0.16 4.53 -1.35
C TYR A 59 -1.10 4.12 -2.47
N LEU A 60 -2.37 4.43 -2.31
CA LEU A 60 -3.36 4.37 -3.36
C LEU A 60 -3.60 5.79 -3.88
N ILE A 61 -3.34 6.01 -5.16
CA ILE A 61 -3.85 7.15 -5.92
C ILE A 61 -5.22 6.78 -6.48
N ALA A 62 -6.24 7.44 -5.97
CA ALA A 62 -7.63 7.24 -6.34
C ALA A 62 -8.09 8.37 -7.27
N SER A 63 -8.19 8.06 -8.56
CA SER A 63 -8.76 8.95 -9.58
C SER A 63 -10.21 8.55 -9.88
N GLU A 64 -10.92 9.33 -10.70
CA GLU A 64 -12.29 8.96 -11.11
C GLU A 64 -12.32 7.70 -11.99
N LYS A 65 -11.31 7.55 -12.85
CA LYS A 65 -11.28 6.51 -13.89
C LYS A 65 -10.40 5.30 -13.52
N SER A 66 -9.48 5.47 -12.57
CA SER A 66 -8.53 4.44 -12.18
C SER A 66 -8.11 4.55 -10.72
N GLY A 67 -7.74 3.42 -10.12
CA GLY A 67 -7.08 3.37 -8.82
C GLY A 67 -5.73 2.69 -9.00
N LYS A 68 -4.67 3.30 -8.51
CA LYS A 68 -3.31 2.77 -8.65
C LYS A 68 -2.65 2.67 -7.29
N ILE A 69 -2.13 1.50 -6.95
CA ILE A 69 -1.33 1.29 -5.76
C ILE A 69 0.13 1.48 -6.14
N ILE A 70 0.82 2.29 -5.35
CA ILE A 70 2.21 2.66 -5.56
C ILE A 70 2.97 2.21 -4.34
N GLU A 71 3.99 1.39 -4.59
CA GLU A 71 4.93 0.95 -3.58
C GLU A 71 6.16 1.86 -3.66
N ILE A 72 6.48 2.50 -2.54
CA ILE A 72 7.62 3.40 -2.42
C ILE A 72 8.57 2.79 -1.40
N GLU A 73 9.81 2.60 -1.82
CA GLU A 73 10.89 2.11 -0.99
C GLU A 73 12.09 3.02 -1.21
N ASN A 74 12.69 3.54 -0.13
CA ASN A 74 13.84 4.45 -0.19
C ASN A 74 13.67 5.60 -1.21
N ARG A 75 12.49 6.26 -1.20
CA ARG A 75 12.14 7.38 -2.09
C ARG A 75 12.02 7.04 -3.58
N THR A 76 12.00 5.75 -3.93
CA THR A 76 11.86 5.30 -5.31
C THR A 76 10.56 4.53 -5.44
N ILE A 77 9.81 4.79 -6.52
CA ILE A 77 8.66 3.97 -6.86
C ILE A 77 9.21 2.61 -7.34
N THR A 78 8.99 1.58 -6.54
CA THR A 78 9.46 0.23 -6.88
C THR A 78 8.42 -0.54 -7.67
N ASN A 79 7.13 -0.23 -7.46
CA ASN A 79 6.05 -0.91 -8.15
C ASN A 79 4.81 -0.01 -8.27
N ILE A 80 4.08 -0.17 -9.38
CA ILE A 80 2.79 0.44 -9.63
C ILE A 80 1.83 -0.67 -10.05
N THR A 81 0.77 -0.87 -9.28
CA THR A 81 -0.26 -1.87 -9.54
C THR A 81 -1.59 -1.19 -9.78
N GLU A 82 -2.19 -1.40 -10.95
CA GLU A 82 -3.52 -0.89 -11.24
C GLU A 82 -4.58 -1.77 -10.57
N ILE A 83 -5.61 -1.14 -10.01
CA ILE A 83 -6.73 -1.84 -9.40
C ILE A 83 -7.71 -2.27 -10.50
N PRO A 84 -7.89 -3.59 -10.74
CA PRO A 84 -8.88 -4.06 -11.68
C PRO A 84 -10.30 -3.76 -11.17
N GLY A 85 -11.19 -3.37 -12.07
CA GLY A 85 -12.58 -3.04 -11.70
C GLY A 85 -12.68 -1.84 -10.76
N TRP A 86 -11.82 -0.83 -10.97
CA TRP A 86 -11.95 0.44 -10.29
C TRP A 86 -13.28 1.10 -10.65
N LEU A 87 -13.94 1.67 -9.64
CA LEU A 87 -15.22 2.34 -9.76
C LEU A 87 -15.06 3.74 -9.15
N SER A 88 -15.72 4.73 -9.75
CA SER A 88 -15.62 6.13 -9.31
C SER A 88 -16.13 6.34 -7.88
N ASP A 89 -17.09 5.54 -7.40
CA ASP A 89 -17.60 5.56 -6.03
C ASP A 89 -16.52 5.21 -4.99
N LYS A 90 -15.55 4.35 -5.36
CA LYS A 90 -14.40 3.98 -4.53
C LYS A 90 -13.41 5.12 -4.38
N LYS A 91 -13.45 6.15 -5.23
CA LYS A 91 -12.54 7.31 -5.14
C LYS A 91 -12.57 7.94 -3.74
N GLU A 92 -13.76 8.13 -3.17
CA GLU A 92 -13.91 8.71 -1.83
C GLU A 92 -14.13 7.65 -0.73
N ASN A 93 -14.72 6.51 -1.10
CA ASN A 93 -15.18 5.49 -0.17
C ASN A 93 -14.29 4.24 -0.10
N PHE A 94 -13.06 4.31 -0.61
CA PHE A 94 -12.13 3.19 -0.58
C PHE A 94 -11.96 2.65 0.85
N LYS A 95 -12.16 1.34 1.02
CA LYS A 95 -11.93 0.62 2.29
C LYS A 95 -10.84 -0.44 2.15
N LYS A 96 -10.97 -1.27 1.12
CA LYS A 96 -10.02 -2.33 0.79
C LYS A 96 -10.18 -2.77 -0.66
N VAL A 97 -9.13 -3.35 -1.21
CA VAL A 97 -9.16 -4.12 -2.46
C VAL A 97 -8.32 -5.37 -2.32
N VAL A 98 -8.69 -6.42 -3.05
CA VAL A 98 -7.89 -7.63 -3.17
C VAL A 98 -7.35 -7.65 -4.59
N ILE A 99 -6.03 -7.75 -4.72
CA ILE A 99 -5.33 -7.88 -6.00
C ILE A 99 -4.44 -9.10 -5.85
N ASP A 100 -4.59 -10.07 -6.77
CA ASP A 100 -3.95 -11.37 -6.69
C ASP A 100 -4.18 -12.07 -5.33
N ASN A 101 -3.10 -12.38 -4.62
CA ASN A 101 -3.14 -12.98 -3.28
C ASN A 101 -2.90 -11.96 -2.15
N TYR A 102 -3.02 -10.66 -2.44
CA TYR A 102 -2.80 -9.58 -1.48
C TYR A 102 -4.07 -8.77 -1.24
N ILE A 103 -4.29 -8.41 0.02
CA ILE A 103 -5.34 -7.52 0.48
C ILE A 103 -4.70 -6.18 0.82
N TYR A 104 -5.13 -5.14 0.12
CA TYR A 104 -4.75 -3.76 0.37
C TYR A 104 -5.88 -3.07 1.12
N LYS A 105 -5.62 -2.59 2.34
CA LYS A 105 -6.62 -1.97 3.21
C LYS A 105 -6.26 -0.51 3.46
N LYS A 106 -7.25 0.38 3.39
CA LYS A 106 -7.09 1.79 3.78
C LYS A 106 -6.58 1.88 5.21
N TYR A 107 -5.48 2.57 5.39
CA TYR A 107 -5.00 3.00 6.70
C TYR A 107 -5.50 4.41 6.99
N LYS A 108 -5.19 5.36 6.12
CA LYS A 108 -5.52 6.78 6.32
C LYS A 108 -5.74 7.49 4.99
N LYS A 109 -6.64 8.49 4.97
CA LYS A 109 -6.75 9.46 3.86
C LYS A 109 -5.77 10.60 4.12
N ILE A 110 -4.94 10.93 3.14
CA ILE A 110 -3.94 11.99 3.26
C ILE A 110 -4.42 13.28 2.61
N SER A 111 -4.97 13.19 1.40
CA SER A 111 -5.48 14.31 0.60
C SER A 111 -6.79 13.89 -0.03
#